data_AF-A0A8C8VQQ2-F1
#
_entry.id   AF-A0A8C8VQQ2-F1
#
_cell.length_a   1.000
_cell.length_b   1.000
_cell.length_c   1.000
_cell.angle_alpha   90.00
_cell.angle_beta   90.00
_cell.angle_gamma   90.00
#
_symmetry.space_group_name_H-M   'P 1'
#
loop_
_entity.id
_entity.type
_entity.pdbx_description
1 polymer ?
#
loop_
_entity_poly.entity_id
_entity_poly.type
_entity_poly.pdbx_seq_one_letter_code
_entity_poly.pdbx_strand_id
1 'polypeptide(L)'
;MIKRLLHCTGQKYRFGCCCCWKCSSETVHLEHTKDSSEESNDEASQQYQGLTGLRNLGNTCYMNAVLQCLGSISPLVEYFLSGKYVTALNKENGEVATAFAYLMAEMWLGEFECISPEVFCSVIGDLCPAFTKKTQQDAQEFLIYVLNVLHEALKKAHKGRCYGNTSTSREDRRTGSETSIITQLFEGQLSYDITCLECQITTDKSEVFTVLSLPIPSESACSLQDCLECFFQQDILTWNNQIHCSFCGTKQDAAVKANIGKAPQMIIFHLKRFDCHGSYKRKLGTNIYYPLSNLDLSPYIYPVFRKNPKYSLCAVVNHFGYLDGGHYMAFCKHTLTQNWYSFDDSQVSEIPQSSVQSAAAYLLFYTCKAFSVPTKPHKY
;
A
#
# COMPACT_ATOMS: atom_id res chain seq x y z
N MET A 1 21.65 10.65 5.17
CA MET A 1 21.17 11.91 5.80
C MET A 1 19.76 11.70 6.33
N ILE A 2 19.66 11.61 7.65
CA ILE A 2 18.50 11.19 8.43
C ILE A 2 17.88 12.41 9.11
N LYS A 3 16.53 12.48 9.12
CA LYS A 3 15.64 13.31 9.95
C LYS A 3 15.66 14.83 9.75
N ARG A 4 14.53 15.33 9.22
CA ARG A 4 13.83 16.61 9.48
C ARG A 4 12.56 16.51 8.62
N LEU A 5 11.33 16.46 9.13
CA LEU A 5 10.63 17.46 9.91
C LEU A 5 9.39 16.79 10.51
N LEU A 6 9.04 17.15 11.75
CA LEU A 6 7.66 17.38 12.21
C LEU A 6 7.74 17.73 13.71
N HIS A 7 7.73 19.03 13.99
CA HIS A 7 7.45 19.58 15.32
C HIS A 7 6.57 20.81 15.11
N CYS A 8 5.37 20.77 15.70
CA CYS A 8 4.41 21.84 16.03
C CYS A 8 3.02 21.17 16.00
N THR A 9 2.12 21.23 16.98
CA THR A 9 2.03 21.88 18.30
C THR A 9 0.85 21.18 18.97
N GLY A 10 0.98 20.84 20.26
CA GLY A 10 -0.15 20.33 21.02
C GLY A 10 -1.17 21.41 21.33
N GLN A 11 -2.46 21.06 21.26
CA GLN A 11 -3.51 21.72 22.02
C GLN A 11 -4.59 20.69 22.36
N LYS A 12 -4.86 20.56 23.66
CA LYS A 12 -5.95 19.78 24.23
C LYS A 12 -7.24 20.58 24.10
N TYR A 13 -8.31 19.96 23.61
CA TYR A 13 -9.67 20.40 23.91
C TYR A 13 -10.57 19.21 24.26
N ARG A 14 -11.37 19.39 25.32
CA ARG A 14 -12.39 18.49 25.87
C ARG A 14 -13.78 18.96 25.41
N PHE A 15 -14.74 18.02 25.52
CA PHE A 15 -16.21 18.15 25.44
C PHE A 15 -16.76 18.26 24.00
N GLY A 16 -17.87 17.62 23.62
CA GLY A 16 -18.83 16.77 24.32
C GLY A 16 -20.12 16.62 23.51
N CYS A 17 -20.71 15.42 23.59
CA CYS A 17 -22.15 15.07 23.48
C CYS A 17 -22.94 15.10 22.15
N CYS A 18 -23.61 13.96 21.94
CA CYS A 18 -24.93 13.70 21.37
C CYS A 18 -25.27 14.13 19.93
N CYS A 19 -25.59 13.13 19.10
CA CYS A 19 -26.94 13.03 18.55
C CYS A 19 -27.31 11.57 18.22
N CYS A 20 -28.37 11.12 18.87
CA CYS A 20 -29.06 9.85 18.67
C CYS A 20 -30.13 10.09 17.59
N TRP A 21 -30.15 9.32 16.50
CA TRP A 21 -31.27 9.35 15.54
C TRP A 21 -32.03 8.03 15.60
N LYS A 22 -33.27 8.14 16.10
CA LYS A 22 -34.29 7.10 16.11
C LYS A 22 -34.87 6.96 14.70
N CYS A 23 -34.99 5.72 14.26
CA CYS A 23 -35.71 5.29 13.08
C CYS A 23 -37.22 5.42 13.32
N SER A 24 -37.95 6.13 12.44
CA SER A 24 -39.40 6.09 12.36
C SER A 24 -39.81 5.54 11.01
N SER A 25 -40.48 4.39 11.06
CA SER A 25 -41.08 3.67 9.95
C SER A 25 -42.40 4.32 9.52
N GLU A 26 -42.52 4.71 8.26
CA GLU A 26 -43.82 4.93 7.61
C GLU A 26 -43.87 4.18 6.28
N THR A 27 -44.84 3.27 6.19
CA THR A 27 -45.15 2.41 5.06
C THR A 27 -46.06 3.18 4.10
N VAL A 28 -45.68 3.28 2.82
CA VAL A 28 -46.56 3.80 1.77
C VAL A 28 -46.71 2.75 0.69
N HIS A 29 -47.93 2.24 0.54
CA HIS A 29 -48.38 1.38 -0.55
C HIS A 29 -48.51 2.19 -1.84
N LEU A 30 -47.97 1.69 -2.95
CA LEU A 30 -48.25 2.18 -4.30
C LEU A 30 -48.50 0.99 -5.24
N GLU A 31 -49.61 1.10 -5.96
CA GLU A 31 -50.26 0.07 -6.78
C GLU A 31 -49.57 -0.17 -8.13
N HIS A 32 -49.72 -1.40 -8.62
CA HIS A 32 -49.31 -1.86 -9.94
C HIS A 32 -50.14 -1.25 -11.08
N THR A 33 -49.46 -0.77 -12.12
CA THR A 33 -50.01 -0.73 -13.48
C THR A 33 -49.04 -1.41 -14.44
N LYS A 34 -49.57 -2.39 -15.20
CA LYS A 34 -48.89 -3.11 -16.28
C LYS A 34 -48.95 -2.25 -17.53
N ASP A 35 -47.83 -2.09 -18.23
CA ASP A 35 -47.86 -1.83 -19.66
C ASP A 35 -46.74 -2.59 -20.39
N SER A 36 -47.03 -2.96 -21.63
CA SER A 36 -46.40 -4.04 -22.38
C SER A 36 -45.27 -3.62 -23.33
N SER A 37 -44.20 -4.43 -23.33
CA SER A 37 -43.32 -4.83 -24.45
C SER A 37 -42.68 -3.77 -25.35
N GLU A 38 -41.37 -3.58 -25.17
CA GLU A 38 -40.39 -3.49 -26.27
C GLU A 38 -39.18 -4.35 -25.88
N GLU A 39 -38.90 -5.42 -26.64
CA GLU A 39 -37.71 -6.26 -26.46
C GLU A 39 -36.50 -5.55 -27.08
N SER A 40 -35.69 -4.90 -26.26
CA SER A 40 -34.32 -4.53 -26.61
C SER A 40 -33.40 -5.72 -26.36
N ASN A 41 -32.63 -6.09 -27.39
CA ASN A 41 -31.49 -6.99 -27.27
C ASN A 41 -30.41 -6.33 -26.40
N ASP A 42 -30.54 -6.46 -25.08
CA ASP A 42 -29.44 -6.18 -24.15
C ASP A 42 -28.51 -7.39 -24.17
N GLU A 43 -27.41 -7.30 -24.92
CA GLU A 43 -26.20 -8.05 -24.55
C GLU A 43 -25.81 -7.58 -23.15
N ALA A 44 -26.35 -8.23 -22.12
CA ALA A 44 -26.04 -7.93 -20.73
C ALA A 44 -24.52 -8.00 -20.56
N SER A 45 -23.88 -6.83 -20.44
CA SER A 45 -22.48 -6.71 -20.09
C SER A 45 -22.26 -7.57 -18.86
N GLN A 46 -21.50 -8.64 -19.00
CA GLN A 46 -21.27 -9.60 -17.95
C GLN A 46 -20.51 -8.89 -16.82
N GLN A 47 -21.24 -8.36 -15.83
CA GLN A 47 -20.67 -7.53 -14.79
C GLN A 47 -19.85 -8.42 -13.86
N TYR A 48 -18.53 -8.39 -14.02
CA TYR A 48 -17.64 -9.13 -13.15
C TYR A 48 -17.52 -8.44 -11.79
N GLN A 49 -17.61 -9.24 -10.71
CA GLN A 49 -17.37 -8.77 -9.35
C GLN A 49 -15.98 -8.12 -9.22
N GLY A 50 -15.88 -7.02 -8.46
CA GLY A 50 -14.62 -6.30 -8.27
C GLY A 50 -14.32 -5.27 -9.36
N LEU A 51 -15.22 -5.06 -10.33
CA LEU A 51 -15.14 -3.98 -11.32
C LEU A 51 -16.04 -2.80 -10.94
N THR A 52 -15.73 -2.20 -9.78
CA THR A 52 -16.55 -1.13 -9.18
C THR A 52 -15.73 0.16 -9.07
N GLY A 53 -16.22 1.26 -9.63
CA GLY A 53 -15.64 2.60 -9.52
C GLY A 53 -15.81 3.21 -8.12
N LEU A 54 -14.98 4.20 -7.79
CA LEU A 54 -15.04 4.96 -6.55
C LEU A 54 -15.30 6.44 -6.84
N ARG A 55 -16.38 7.00 -6.29
CA ARG A 55 -16.72 8.41 -6.47
C ARG A 55 -15.61 9.31 -5.91
N ASN A 56 -15.23 10.33 -6.68
CA ASN A 56 -14.33 11.39 -6.20
C ASN A 56 -15.08 12.31 -5.22
N LEU A 57 -14.55 12.50 -4.01
CA LEU A 57 -15.17 13.32 -2.95
C LEU A 57 -14.56 14.73 -2.88
N GLY A 58 -13.85 15.13 -3.94
CA GLY A 58 -13.13 16.40 -4.08
C GLY A 58 -11.64 16.22 -3.82
N ASN A 59 -10.85 16.13 -4.90
CA ASN A 59 -9.41 15.90 -4.87
C ASN A 59 -9.00 14.59 -4.17
N THR A 60 -9.86 13.56 -4.19
CA THR A 60 -9.59 12.25 -3.55
C THR A 60 -9.13 11.16 -4.51
N CYS A 61 -8.78 11.49 -5.76
CA CYS A 61 -8.33 10.50 -6.74
C CYS A 61 -7.08 9.72 -6.29
N TYR A 62 -6.20 10.34 -5.50
CA TYR A 62 -5.05 9.63 -4.88
C TYR A 62 -5.51 8.50 -3.95
N MET A 63 -6.60 8.71 -3.19
CA MET A 63 -7.19 7.68 -2.34
C MET A 63 -7.82 6.60 -3.19
N ASN A 64 -8.62 7.00 -4.18
CA ASN A 64 -9.33 6.07 -5.05
C ASN A 64 -8.35 5.14 -5.78
N ALA A 65 -7.28 5.68 -6.37
CA ALA A 65 -6.28 4.87 -7.06
C ALA A 65 -5.59 3.87 -6.12
N VAL A 66 -5.23 4.28 -4.90
CA VAL A 66 -4.64 3.37 -3.89
C VAL A 66 -5.63 2.30 -3.45
N LEU A 67 -6.88 2.68 -3.18
CA LEU A 67 -7.93 1.76 -2.77
C LEU A 67 -8.27 0.74 -3.85
N GLN A 68 -8.28 1.14 -5.13
CA GLN A 68 -8.45 0.24 -6.26
C GLN A 68 -7.28 -0.76 -6.38
N CYS A 69 -6.04 -0.30 -6.18
CA CYS A 69 -4.88 -1.20 -6.15
C CYS A 69 -4.98 -2.19 -4.98
N LEU A 70 -5.27 -1.74 -3.76
CA LEU A 70 -5.46 -2.64 -2.61
C LEU A 70 -6.65 -3.59 -2.79
N GLY A 71 -7.74 -3.10 -3.35
CA GLY A 71 -8.96 -3.84 -3.68
C GLY A 71 -8.77 -4.87 -4.79
N SER A 72 -7.67 -4.83 -5.55
CA SER A 72 -7.32 -5.86 -6.53
C SER A 72 -6.45 -7.00 -5.96
N ILE A 73 -5.96 -6.87 -4.72
CA ILE A 73 -5.07 -7.86 -4.09
C ILE A 73 -5.90 -8.97 -3.47
N SER A 74 -6.07 -10.08 -4.21
CA SER A 74 -6.96 -11.19 -3.86
C SER A 74 -6.77 -11.71 -2.42
N PRO A 75 -5.53 -11.98 -1.93
CA PRO A 75 -5.34 -12.44 -0.54
C PRO A 75 -5.81 -11.44 0.53
N LEU A 76 -5.73 -10.14 0.24
CA LEU A 76 -6.20 -9.09 1.15
C LEU A 76 -7.73 -9.02 1.13
N VAL A 77 -8.32 -9.00 -0.07
CA VAL A 77 -9.77 -9.01 -0.26
C VAL A 77 -10.41 -10.23 0.40
N GLU A 78 -9.90 -11.43 0.14
CA GLU A 78 -10.37 -12.68 0.73
C GLU A 78 -10.32 -12.66 2.26
N TYR A 79 -9.29 -12.04 2.85
CA TYR A 79 -9.16 -11.92 4.29
C TYR A 79 -10.30 -11.10 4.91
N PHE A 80 -10.70 -10.00 4.26
CA PHE A 80 -11.82 -9.17 4.70
C PHE A 80 -13.18 -9.83 4.41
N LEU A 81 -13.40 -10.31 3.18
CA LEU A 81 -14.67 -10.92 2.78
C LEU A 81 -14.99 -12.23 3.53
N SER A 82 -13.97 -12.97 3.95
CA SER A 82 -14.17 -14.19 4.77
C SER A 82 -14.51 -13.90 6.24
N GLY A 83 -14.49 -12.64 6.67
CA GLY A 83 -14.73 -12.26 8.06
C GLY A 83 -13.57 -12.60 9.03
N LYS A 84 -12.45 -13.15 8.54
CA LYS A 84 -11.28 -13.51 9.38
C LYS A 84 -10.74 -12.31 10.15
N TYR A 85 -10.83 -11.12 9.58
CA TYR A 85 -10.38 -9.87 10.20
C TYR A 85 -11.05 -9.60 11.56
N VAL A 86 -12.32 -9.98 11.74
CA VAL A 86 -13.09 -9.73 12.97
C VAL A 86 -12.40 -10.33 14.20
N THR A 87 -11.79 -11.52 14.05
CA THR A 87 -11.09 -12.20 15.15
C THR A 87 -9.75 -11.55 15.51
N ALA A 88 -9.21 -10.71 14.63
CA ALA A 88 -7.94 -10.01 14.80
C ALA A 88 -8.11 -8.53 15.15
N LEU A 89 -9.34 -8.01 15.17
CA LEU A 89 -9.62 -6.61 15.46
C LEU A 89 -9.14 -6.21 16.85
N ASN A 90 -8.33 -5.16 16.90
CA ASN A 90 -8.04 -4.43 18.13
C ASN A 90 -9.23 -3.55 18.52
N LYS A 91 -9.55 -3.47 19.82
CA LYS A 91 -10.66 -2.65 20.33
C LYS A 91 -10.45 -1.15 20.15
N GLU A 92 -9.19 -0.69 20.20
CA GLU A 92 -8.88 0.75 20.17
C GLU A 92 -8.87 1.29 18.73
N ASN A 93 -8.41 0.49 17.77
CA ASN A 93 -8.18 0.92 16.39
C ASN A 93 -9.04 0.15 15.36
N GLY A 94 -10.03 -0.64 15.81
CA GLY A 94 -10.76 -1.57 14.94
C GLY A 94 -11.70 -0.90 13.92
N GLU A 95 -12.02 0.38 14.12
CA GLU A 95 -12.93 1.13 13.24
C GLU A 95 -12.41 1.23 11.81
N VAL A 96 -11.12 1.54 11.61
CA VAL A 96 -10.53 1.66 10.26
C VAL A 96 -10.55 0.33 9.50
N ALA A 97 -10.23 -0.77 10.17
CA ALA A 97 -10.27 -2.10 9.55
C ALA A 97 -11.72 -2.53 9.25
N THR A 98 -12.68 -2.11 10.06
CA THR A 98 -14.11 -2.37 9.84
C THR A 98 -14.63 -1.55 8.66
N ALA A 99 -14.32 -0.26 8.58
CA ALA A 99 -14.67 0.59 7.44
C ALA A 99 -14.04 0.09 6.13
N PHE A 100 -12.77 -0.35 6.18
CA PHE A 100 -12.10 -0.95 5.04
C PHE A 100 -12.78 -2.27 4.62
N ALA A 101 -13.21 -3.11 5.56
CA ALA A 101 -13.94 -4.34 5.28
C ALA A 101 -15.27 -4.08 4.56
N TYR A 102 -16.02 -3.07 5.00
CA TYR A 102 -17.26 -2.64 4.33
C TYR A 102 -16.99 -2.17 2.90
N LEU A 103 -15.96 -1.33 2.71
CA LEU A 103 -15.56 -0.89 1.37
C LEU A 103 -15.19 -2.07 0.46
N MET A 104 -14.39 -3.02 0.94
CA MET A 104 -14.05 -4.23 0.17
C MET A 104 -15.30 -5.05 -0.18
N ALA A 105 -16.27 -5.16 0.73
CA ALA A 105 -17.53 -5.85 0.48
C ALA A 105 -18.35 -5.16 -0.61
N GLU A 106 -18.51 -3.84 -0.55
CA GLU A 106 -19.23 -3.07 -1.58
C GLU A 106 -18.55 -3.17 -2.94
N MET A 107 -17.20 -3.08 -2.99
CA MET A 107 -16.45 -3.20 -4.25
C MET A 107 -16.60 -4.58 -4.91
N TRP A 108 -16.72 -5.66 -4.13
CA TRP A 108 -16.67 -7.04 -4.64
C TRP A 108 -18.01 -7.79 -4.68
N LEU A 109 -19.02 -7.38 -3.90
CA LEU A 109 -20.34 -8.03 -3.97
C LEU A 109 -21.08 -7.67 -5.26
N GLY A 110 -20.70 -6.57 -5.93
CA GLY A 110 -21.08 -6.26 -7.31
C GLY A 110 -22.50 -5.75 -7.47
N GLU A 111 -23.03 -5.04 -6.47
CA GLU A 111 -24.39 -4.46 -6.52
C GLU A 111 -24.44 -3.14 -7.30
N PHE A 112 -23.31 -2.43 -7.41
CA PHE A 112 -23.24 -1.11 -8.05
C PHE A 112 -21.99 -0.98 -8.91
N GLU A 113 -22.10 -0.29 -10.04
CA GLU A 113 -20.94 0.05 -10.89
C GLU A 113 -20.01 1.08 -10.25
N CYS A 114 -20.53 1.90 -9.33
CA CYS A 114 -19.76 2.91 -8.61
C CYS A 114 -20.31 3.09 -7.20
N ILE A 115 -19.42 3.19 -6.21
CA ILE A 115 -19.75 3.42 -4.80
C ILE A 115 -19.06 4.67 -4.26
N SER A 116 -19.45 5.12 -3.06
CA SER A 116 -18.83 6.25 -2.37
C SER A 116 -17.94 5.74 -1.22
N PRO A 117 -16.62 6.00 -1.21
CA PRO A 117 -15.75 5.57 -0.12
C PRO A 117 -15.85 6.48 1.13
N GLU A 118 -16.91 7.28 1.26
CA GLU A 118 -17.06 8.35 2.25
C GLU A 118 -16.83 7.89 3.69
N VAL A 119 -17.39 6.74 4.09
CA VAL A 119 -17.21 6.19 5.44
C VAL A 119 -15.74 5.91 5.74
N PHE A 120 -15.04 5.24 4.82
CA PHE A 120 -13.61 4.96 4.98
C PHE A 120 -12.76 6.24 4.98
N CYS A 121 -13.05 7.14 4.05
CA CYS A 121 -12.36 8.44 3.95
C CYS A 121 -12.57 9.28 5.22
N SER A 122 -13.76 9.27 5.81
CA SER A 122 -14.05 9.96 7.07
C SER A 122 -13.21 9.42 8.22
N VAL A 123 -13.20 8.09 8.40
CA VAL A 123 -12.39 7.45 9.46
C VAL A 123 -10.90 7.75 9.30
N ILE A 124 -10.38 7.73 8.07
CA ILE A 124 -8.99 8.10 7.81
C ILE A 124 -8.74 9.60 8.09
N GLY A 125 -9.68 10.47 7.70
CA GLY A 125 -9.59 11.91 7.97
C GLY A 125 -9.59 12.25 9.46
N ASP A 126 -10.37 11.53 10.26
CA ASP A 126 -10.40 11.72 11.73
C ASP A 126 -9.08 11.30 12.39
N LEU A 127 -8.43 10.25 11.88
CA LEU A 127 -7.13 9.78 12.36
C LEU A 127 -5.95 10.63 11.82
N CYS A 128 -6.09 11.21 10.63
CA CYS A 128 -5.11 12.09 10.02
C CYS A 128 -5.79 13.27 9.30
N PRO A 129 -5.94 14.42 9.98
CA PRO A 129 -6.62 15.60 9.43
C PRO A 129 -5.99 16.17 8.14
N ALA A 130 -4.78 15.76 7.77
CA ALA A 130 -4.17 16.11 6.49
C ALA A 130 -4.99 15.58 5.30
N PHE A 131 -5.66 14.43 5.45
CA PHE A 131 -6.49 13.79 4.44
C PHE A 131 -7.93 14.32 4.38
N THR A 132 -8.39 15.07 5.38
CA THR A 132 -9.69 15.74 5.38
C THR A 132 -9.74 16.98 4.48
N LYS A 133 -8.57 17.58 4.24
CA LYS A 133 -8.46 18.74 3.35
C LYS A 133 -8.79 18.29 1.93
N LYS A 134 -9.67 19.03 1.24
CA LYS A 134 -9.96 18.85 -0.20
C LYS A 134 -8.80 19.33 -1.09
N THR A 135 -7.57 19.03 -0.68
CA THR A 135 -6.33 19.31 -1.40
C THR A 135 -5.79 17.99 -1.94
N GLN A 136 -5.06 18.05 -3.04
CA GLN A 136 -4.35 16.89 -3.53
C GLN A 136 -3.27 16.46 -2.54
N GLN A 137 -3.00 15.16 -2.48
CA GLN A 137 -2.02 14.54 -1.60
C GLN A 137 -1.24 13.49 -2.37
N ASP A 138 -0.12 13.08 -1.79
CA ASP A 138 0.71 12.02 -2.37
C ASP A 138 0.09 10.63 -2.11
N ALA A 139 -0.18 9.89 -3.19
CA ALA A 139 -0.70 8.52 -3.12
C ALA A 139 0.23 7.56 -2.35
N GLN A 140 1.55 7.80 -2.37
CA GLN A 140 2.52 6.99 -1.63
C GLN A 140 2.39 7.20 -0.12
N GLU A 141 2.25 8.45 0.32
CA GLU A 141 2.07 8.79 1.74
C GLU A 141 0.75 8.22 2.26
N PHE A 142 -0.33 8.37 1.48
CA PHE A 142 -1.63 7.78 1.80
C PHE A 142 -1.56 6.25 1.89
N LEU A 143 -0.92 5.58 0.92
CA LEU A 143 -0.75 4.12 0.95
C LEU A 143 -0.01 3.66 2.21
N ILE A 144 1.13 4.26 2.54
CA ILE A 144 1.88 3.90 3.75
C ILE A 144 1.03 4.12 5.00
N TYR A 145 0.31 5.24 5.05
CA TYR A 145 -0.57 5.54 6.17
C TYR A 145 -1.65 4.47 6.34
N VAL A 146 -2.37 4.14 5.26
CA VAL A 146 -3.43 3.11 5.26
C VAL A 146 -2.88 1.74 5.69
N LEU A 147 -1.74 1.31 5.14
CA LEU A 147 -1.13 0.03 5.53
C LEU A 147 -0.76 0.02 7.02
N ASN A 148 -0.23 1.11 7.56
CA ASN A 148 0.13 1.21 8.97
C ASN A 148 -1.09 1.18 9.90
N VAL A 149 -2.14 1.96 9.61
CA VAL A 149 -3.35 1.95 10.46
C VAL A 149 -4.09 0.63 10.38
N LEU A 150 -4.11 -0.03 9.22
CA LEU A 150 -4.65 -1.39 9.09
C LEU A 150 -3.80 -2.42 9.85
N HIS A 151 -2.47 -2.29 9.83
CA HIS A 151 -1.58 -3.13 10.63
C HIS A 151 -1.90 -2.98 12.13
N GLU A 152 -1.96 -1.75 12.63
CA GLU A 152 -2.26 -1.47 14.04
C GLU A 152 -3.65 -1.96 14.47
N ALA A 153 -4.63 -1.88 13.57
CA ALA A 153 -5.99 -2.39 13.80
C ALA A 153 -6.07 -3.92 13.82
N LEU A 154 -5.15 -4.63 13.15
CA LEU A 154 -5.22 -6.08 12.91
C LEU A 154 -4.05 -6.87 13.51
N LYS A 155 -3.14 -6.23 14.23
CA LYS A 155 -2.00 -6.90 14.85
C LYS A 155 -2.46 -7.77 16.02
N LYS A 156 -1.99 -9.02 16.06
CA LYS A 156 -2.33 -9.95 17.14
C LYS A 156 -1.67 -9.50 18.44
N ALA A 157 -2.48 -9.12 19.42
CA ALA A 157 -1.98 -8.85 20.76
C ALA A 157 -1.32 -10.12 21.33
N HIS A 158 -0.06 -9.99 21.75
CA HIS A 158 0.58 -11.03 22.55
C HIS A 158 -0.19 -11.15 23.86
N LYS A 159 -1.06 -12.16 24.00
CA LYS A 159 -1.51 -12.62 25.31
C LYS A 159 -0.29 -13.20 26.00
N GLY A 160 0.44 -12.37 26.74
CA GLY A 160 1.50 -12.84 27.63
C GLY A 160 0.90 -13.89 28.55
N ARG A 161 1.36 -15.14 28.42
CA ARG A 161 1.18 -16.13 29.48
C ARG A 161 2.02 -15.64 30.65
N CYS A 162 1.41 -14.89 31.58
CA CYS A 162 1.95 -14.75 32.91
C CYS A 162 1.81 -16.12 33.61
N TYR A 163 2.83 -16.96 33.48
CA TYR A 163 3.11 -18.01 34.45
C TYR A 163 4.30 -17.54 35.30
N GLY A 164 4.10 -17.56 36.60
CA GLY A 164 4.86 -16.77 37.57
C GLY A 164 6.33 -17.15 37.77
N ASN A 165 7.00 -16.20 38.43
CA ASN A 165 8.22 -16.29 39.24
C ASN A 165 9.36 -17.19 38.76
N THR A 166 10.42 -16.58 38.26
CA THR A 166 11.75 -16.69 38.89
C THR A 166 12.66 -15.57 38.41
N SER A 167 13.29 -14.91 39.37
CA SER A 167 14.31 -13.90 39.19
C SER A 167 15.55 -14.50 38.51
N THR A 168 15.78 -14.19 37.24
CA THR A 168 17.13 -14.13 36.66
C THR A 168 17.15 -13.07 35.56
N SER A 169 18.01 -12.08 35.77
CA SER A 169 18.37 -11.06 34.81
C SER A 169 19.10 -11.69 33.62
N ARG A 170 18.58 -11.46 32.42
CA ARG A 170 19.31 -11.15 31.18
C ARG A 170 18.30 -10.81 30.09
N GLU A 171 18.52 -9.66 29.49
CA GLU A 171 17.75 -9.07 28.42
C GLU A 171 17.80 -9.97 27.18
N ASP A 172 16.86 -10.89 27.10
CA ASP A 172 16.51 -11.54 25.84
C ASP A 172 15.01 -11.34 25.62
N ARG A 173 14.64 -10.06 25.46
CA ARG A 173 13.34 -9.68 24.92
C ARG A 173 13.35 -10.11 23.44
N ARG A 174 13.08 -11.39 23.19
CA ARG A 174 12.37 -11.80 21.98
C ARG A 174 11.02 -11.11 22.01
N THR A 175 11.02 -9.84 21.56
CA THR A 175 9.82 -9.10 21.22
C THR A 175 9.25 -9.90 20.06
N GLY A 176 8.25 -10.73 20.33
CA GLY A 176 7.54 -11.42 19.25
C GLY A 176 7.05 -10.34 18.31
N SER A 177 7.56 -10.34 17.08
CA SER A 177 7.18 -9.34 16.08
C SER A 177 5.66 -9.33 15.98
N GLU A 178 5.04 -8.18 16.18
CA GLU A 178 3.59 -8.04 16.09
C GLU A 178 3.18 -8.34 14.64
N THR A 179 2.38 -9.40 14.42
CA THR A 179 2.02 -9.84 13.07
C THR A 179 0.56 -9.54 12.76
N SER A 180 0.29 -9.19 11.50
CA SER A 180 -1.04 -8.97 10.93
C SER A 180 -1.10 -9.49 9.50
N ILE A 181 -2.25 -9.44 8.85
CA ILE A 181 -2.34 -9.72 7.40
C ILE A 181 -1.46 -8.76 6.58
N ILE A 182 -1.32 -7.50 7.03
CA ILE A 182 -0.51 -6.49 6.34
C ILE A 182 0.96 -6.88 6.35
N THR A 183 1.51 -7.24 7.50
CA THR A 183 2.93 -7.64 7.60
C THR A 183 3.21 -9.00 6.97
N GLN A 184 2.19 -9.86 6.87
CA GLN A 184 2.32 -11.12 6.12
C GLN A 184 2.40 -10.91 4.60
N LEU A 185 1.68 -9.91 4.07
CA LEU A 185 1.61 -9.65 2.64
C LEU A 185 2.71 -8.69 2.17
N PHE A 186 2.87 -7.54 2.82
CA PHE A 186 3.63 -6.40 2.29
C PHE A 186 4.99 -6.18 2.96
N GLU A 187 5.23 -6.73 4.14
CA GLU A 187 6.47 -6.45 4.89
C GLU A 187 7.66 -7.27 4.39
N GLY A 188 8.60 -6.57 3.80
CA GLY A 188 9.95 -7.04 3.51
C GLY A 188 10.96 -6.55 4.56
N GLN A 189 12.20 -7.02 4.44
CA GLN A 189 13.32 -6.60 5.26
C GLN A 189 14.52 -6.30 4.36
N LEU A 190 15.10 -5.10 4.49
CA LEU A 190 16.42 -4.76 3.98
C LEU A 190 17.47 -5.13 5.03
N SER A 191 18.62 -5.63 4.58
CA SER A 191 19.84 -5.71 5.38
C SER A 191 20.91 -4.84 4.74
N TYR A 192 21.54 -4.02 5.57
CA TYR A 192 22.59 -3.11 5.19
C TYR A 192 23.91 -3.61 5.76
N ASP A 193 24.84 -3.91 4.87
CA ASP A 193 26.21 -4.28 5.21
C ASP A 193 27.00 -2.97 5.29
N ILE A 194 27.49 -2.62 6.49
CA ILE A 194 28.21 -1.37 6.77
C ILE A 194 29.66 -1.71 7.10
N THR A 195 30.56 -1.50 6.14
CA THR A 195 32.00 -1.75 6.28
C THR A 195 32.74 -0.47 6.60
N CYS A 196 33.37 -0.40 7.77
CA CYS A 196 34.27 0.70 8.13
C CYS A 196 35.51 0.67 7.22
N LEU A 197 35.84 1.79 6.58
CA LEU A 197 36.98 1.85 5.66
C LEU A 197 38.34 1.97 6.36
N GLU A 198 38.35 2.24 7.67
CA GLU A 198 39.57 2.27 8.48
C GLU A 198 39.93 0.87 9.01
N CYS A 199 39.06 0.27 9.83
CA CYS A 199 39.34 -1.02 10.46
C CYS A 199 38.85 -2.24 9.67
N GLN A 200 38.15 -2.04 8.53
CA GLN A 200 37.62 -3.10 7.66
C GLN A 200 36.60 -4.04 8.31
N ILE A 201 36.08 -3.69 9.49
CA ILE A 201 35.02 -4.46 10.15
C ILE A 201 33.68 -4.09 9.53
N THR A 202 32.93 -5.13 9.13
CA THR A 202 31.56 -5.02 8.64
C THR A 202 30.57 -5.29 9.76
N THR A 203 29.53 -4.46 9.84
CA THR A 203 28.38 -4.66 10.72
C THR A 203 27.10 -4.70 9.90
N ASP A 204 26.17 -5.56 10.30
CA ASP A 204 24.89 -5.71 9.62
C ASP A 204 23.79 -4.97 10.38
N LYS A 205 22.99 -4.20 9.66
CA LYS A 205 21.79 -3.55 10.21
C LYS A 205 20.59 -3.89 9.35
N SER A 206 19.50 -4.34 9.96
CA SER A 206 18.26 -4.61 9.22
C SER A 206 17.18 -3.57 9.46
N GLU A 207 16.34 -3.35 8.46
CA GLU A 207 15.19 -2.43 8.48
C GLU A 207 14.00 -3.07 7.75
N VAL A 208 12.80 -2.91 8.30
CA VAL A 208 11.57 -3.40 7.65
C VAL A 208 11.02 -2.36 6.69
N PHE A 209 10.37 -2.80 5.62
CA PHE A 209 9.70 -1.91 4.66
C PHE A 209 8.39 -2.53 4.15
N THR A 210 7.42 -1.68 3.82
CA THR A 210 6.19 -2.06 3.09
C THR A 210 6.20 -1.54 1.65
N VAL A 211 6.89 -0.43 1.40
CA VAL A 211 7.06 0.20 0.09
C VAL A 211 8.53 0.51 -0.12
N LEU A 212 9.11 0.06 -1.23
CA LEU A 212 10.49 0.35 -1.60
C LEU A 212 10.53 1.55 -2.55
N SER A 213 11.07 2.68 -2.09
CA SER A 213 11.11 3.92 -2.86
C SER A 213 12.40 4.02 -3.67
N LEU A 214 12.30 3.76 -4.97
CA LEU A 214 13.42 3.68 -5.90
C LEU A 214 13.81 5.06 -6.46
N PRO A 215 15.10 5.42 -6.45
CA PRO A 215 15.58 6.56 -7.21
C PRO A 215 15.44 6.30 -8.71
N ILE A 216 15.31 7.38 -9.49
CA ILE A 216 15.31 7.34 -10.95
C ILE A 216 16.71 7.80 -11.38
N PRO A 217 17.54 6.93 -11.96
CA PRO A 217 18.97 7.22 -12.16
C PRO A 217 19.25 8.24 -13.26
N SER A 218 18.29 8.48 -14.16
CA SER A 218 18.43 9.41 -15.29
C SER A 218 17.12 10.12 -15.63
N GLU A 219 17.23 11.30 -16.24
CA GLU A 219 16.09 11.97 -16.88
C GLU A 219 15.73 11.34 -18.23
N SER A 220 16.64 10.59 -18.84
CA SER A 220 16.38 9.76 -20.03
C SER A 220 15.63 8.49 -19.68
N ALA A 221 14.93 7.90 -20.66
CA ALA A 221 14.24 6.63 -20.47
C ALA A 221 15.18 5.55 -19.89
N CYS A 222 14.67 4.77 -18.93
CA CYS A 222 15.41 3.73 -18.23
C CYS A 222 14.48 2.54 -17.89
N SER A 223 15.04 1.47 -17.35
CA SER A 223 14.30 0.30 -16.89
C SER A 223 14.06 0.33 -15.36
N LEU A 224 13.10 -0.45 -14.88
CA LEU A 224 12.94 -0.71 -13.45
C LEU A 224 14.18 -1.38 -12.86
N GLN A 225 14.87 -2.20 -13.65
CA GLN A 225 16.14 -2.81 -13.28
C GLN A 225 17.20 -1.76 -13.02
N ASP A 226 17.32 -0.73 -13.87
CA ASP A 226 18.28 0.38 -13.66
C ASP A 226 18.00 1.10 -12.34
N CYS A 227 16.71 1.30 -11.99
CA CYS A 227 16.31 1.89 -10.71
C CYS A 227 16.66 0.99 -9.51
N LEU A 228 16.51 -0.32 -9.65
CA LEU A 228 16.89 -1.30 -8.62
C LEU A 228 18.41 -1.37 -8.46
N GLU A 229 19.15 -1.43 -9.55
CA GLU A 229 20.62 -1.39 -9.56
C GLU A 229 21.13 -0.13 -8.86
N CYS A 230 20.57 1.03 -9.18
CA CYS A 230 20.89 2.29 -8.52
C CYS A 230 20.60 2.25 -7.01
N PHE A 231 19.48 1.63 -6.59
CA PHE A 231 19.12 1.50 -5.18
C PHE A 231 20.05 0.56 -4.40
N PHE A 232 20.43 -0.58 -5.00
CA PHE A 232 21.24 -1.62 -4.35
C PHE A 232 22.75 -1.47 -4.61
N GLN A 233 23.16 -0.44 -5.36
CA GLN A 233 24.55 -0.08 -5.55
C GLN A 233 25.19 0.26 -4.20
N GLN A 234 26.42 -0.21 -4.00
CA GLN A 234 27.21 0.15 -2.83
C GLN A 234 27.51 1.65 -2.87
N ASP A 235 27.22 2.34 -1.77
CA ASP A 235 27.53 3.76 -1.57
C ASP A 235 28.69 3.91 -0.59
N ILE A 236 29.40 5.04 -0.66
CA ILE A 236 30.49 5.38 0.26
C ILE A 236 30.09 6.64 1.03
N LEU A 237 29.88 6.47 2.33
CA LEU A 237 29.55 7.55 3.24
C LEU A 237 30.82 8.23 3.71
N THR A 238 31.03 9.45 3.22
CA THR A 238 32.18 10.30 3.52
C THR A 238 31.75 11.64 4.12
N TRP A 239 32.71 12.41 4.62
CA TRP A 239 32.52 13.79 5.11
C TRP A 239 31.40 13.92 6.16
N ASN A 240 30.35 14.67 5.86
CA ASN A 240 29.23 14.92 6.77
C ASN A 240 28.35 13.68 7.03
N ASN A 241 28.53 12.61 6.27
CA ASN A 241 27.76 11.38 6.38
C ASN A 241 28.51 10.23 7.08
N GLN A 242 29.70 10.48 7.62
CA GLN A 242 30.49 9.49 8.37
C GLN A 242 29.68 8.81 9.48
N ILE A 243 29.91 7.51 9.66
CA ILE A 243 29.26 6.68 10.68
C ILE A 243 30.21 6.48 11.84
N HIS A 244 29.68 6.49 13.06
CA HIS A 244 30.47 6.14 14.25
C HIS A 244 30.78 4.63 14.25
N CYS A 245 32.06 4.28 14.11
CA CYS A 245 32.52 2.89 14.21
C CYS A 245 32.74 2.52 15.68
N SER A 246 32.04 1.48 16.17
CA SER A 246 32.17 0.99 17.56
C SER A 246 33.57 0.45 17.88
N PHE A 247 34.32 -0.01 16.88
CA PHE A 247 35.67 -0.56 17.05
C PHE A 247 36.75 0.52 17.01
N CYS A 248 36.62 1.53 16.15
CA CYS A 248 37.54 2.68 16.12
C CYS A 248 37.22 3.73 17.19
N GLY A 249 36.02 3.70 17.79
CA GLY A 249 35.55 4.67 18.79
C GLY A 249 35.33 6.09 18.25
N THR A 250 35.30 6.27 16.93
CA THR A 250 35.27 7.57 16.25
C THR A 250 34.41 7.49 14.98
N LYS A 251 34.07 8.66 14.40
CA LYS A 251 33.42 8.73 13.09
C LYS A 251 34.41 8.36 11.98
N GLN A 252 33.98 7.47 11.10
CA GLN A 252 34.78 6.94 10.02
C GLN A 252 34.00 6.95 8.71
N ASP A 253 34.74 6.98 7.61
CA ASP A 253 34.18 6.70 6.30
C ASP A 253 33.76 5.22 6.24
N ALA A 254 32.63 4.95 5.59
CA ALA A 254 32.07 3.59 5.54
C ALA A 254 31.48 3.29 4.16
N ALA A 255 31.73 2.09 3.66
CA ALA A 255 30.97 1.54 2.54
C ALA A 255 29.66 0.95 3.07
N VAL A 256 28.55 1.26 2.41
CA VAL A 256 27.21 0.75 2.77
C VAL A 256 26.60 0.09 1.55
N LYS A 257 26.14 -1.15 1.72
CA LYS A 257 25.44 -1.89 0.68
C LYS A 257 24.13 -2.42 1.21
N ALA A 258 23.04 -2.13 0.51
CA ALA A 258 21.73 -2.70 0.81
C ALA A 258 21.55 -4.06 0.12
N ASN A 259 20.80 -4.95 0.76
CA ASN A 259 20.33 -6.21 0.20
C ASN A 259 18.92 -6.50 0.73
N ILE A 260 18.13 -7.29 0.01
CA ILE A 260 16.85 -7.82 0.48
C ILE A 260 17.14 -9.03 1.37
N GLY A 261 16.95 -8.88 2.68
CA GLY A 261 17.04 -9.98 3.65
C GLY A 261 15.79 -10.86 3.64
N LYS A 262 14.61 -10.25 3.54
CA LYS A 262 13.31 -10.94 3.42
C LYS A 262 12.49 -10.25 2.33
N ALA A 263 12.15 -10.97 1.26
CA ALA A 263 11.26 -10.47 0.23
C ALA A 263 9.78 -10.64 0.66
N PRO A 264 8.91 -9.64 0.48
CA PRO A 264 7.49 -9.74 0.82
C PRO A 264 6.71 -10.54 -0.24
N GLN A 265 5.50 -10.99 0.10
CA GLN A 265 4.64 -11.66 -0.89
C GLN A 265 4.15 -10.69 -1.97
N MET A 266 3.84 -9.47 -1.53
CA MET A 266 3.48 -8.31 -2.33
C MET A 266 4.60 -7.28 -2.17
N ILE A 267 5.32 -6.97 -3.24
CA ILE A 267 6.31 -5.89 -3.23
C ILE A 267 5.74 -4.68 -3.95
N ILE A 268 5.87 -3.51 -3.32
CA ILE A 268 5.41 -2.24 -3.87
C ILE A 268 6.63 -1.38 -4.13
N PHE A 269 6.82 -0.99 -5.39
CA PHE A 269 7.84 -0.01 -5.76
C PHE A 269 7.20 1.36 -5.92
N HIS A 270 7.73 2.34 -5.21
CA HIS A 270 7.45 3.74 -5.43
C HIS A 270 8.57 4.34 -6.29
N LEU A 271 8.20 4.93 -7.43
CA LEU A 271 9.14 5.63 -8.30
C LEU A 271 9.23 7.08 -7.83
N LYS A 272 10.40 7.50 -7.30
CA LYS A 272 10.63 8.84 -6.73
C LYS A 272 10.61 9.93 -7.81
N ARG A 273 9.42 10.23 -8.33
CA ARG A 273 9.22 11.22 -9.40
C ARG A 273 9.18 12.64 -8.89
N PHE A 274 8.78 12.86 -7.64
CA PHE A 274 8.69 14.20 -7.08
C PHE A 274 10.00 14.58 -6.42
N ASP A 275 10.47 15.76 -6.77
CA ASP A 275 11.69 16.36 -6.26
C ASP A 275 11.38 17.78 -5.78
N CYS A 276 11.87 18.09 -4.58
CA CYS A 276 11.62 19.35 -3.89
C CYS A 276 12.95 20.01 -3.58
N HIS A 277 13.34 20.98 -4.42
CA HIS A 277 14.51 21.82 -4.20
C HIS A 277 14.07 23.20 -3.68
N GLY A 278 14.01 23.33 -2.35
CA GLY A 278 13.53 24.55 -1.69
C GLY A 278 12.03 24.75 -1.93
N SER A 279 11.64 25.85 -2.57
CA SER A 279 10.25 26.11 -2.96
C SER A 279 9.87 25.52 -4.33
N TYR A 280 10.85 25.07 -5.12
CA TYR A 280 10.60 24.51 -6.44
C TYR A 280 10.25 23.03 -6.35
N LYS A 281 9.03 22.71 -6.77
CA LYS A 281 8.52 21.34 -6.90
C LYS A 281 8.61 20.91 -8.35
N ARG A 282 9.25 19.78 -8.61
CA ARG A 282 9.37 19.19 -9.95
C ARG A 282 8.84 17.77 -9.94
N LYS A 283 8.27 17.35 -11.07
CA LYS A 283 7.93 15.95 -11.35
C LYS A 283 8.76 15.44 -12.52
N LEU A 284 9.43 14.32 -12.33
CA LEU A 284 10.18 13.61 -13.36
C LEU A 284 9.22 12.87 -14.30
N GLY A 285 9.24 13.27 -15.58
CA GLY A 285 8.49 12.64 -16.67
C GLY A 285 9.20 11.44 -17.31
N THR A 286 10.29 10.94 -16.71
CA THR A 286 11.09 9.83 -17.24
C THR A 286 10.23 8.61 -17.56
N ASN A 287 10.38 8.07 -18.77
CA ASN A 287 9.74 6.81 -19.13
C ASN A 287 10.52 5.64 -18.51
N ILE A 288 9.85 4.85 -17.66
CA ILE A 288 10.47 3.74 -16.93
C ILE A 288 9.84 2.45 -17.42
N TYR A 289 10.59 1.60 -18.10
CA TYR A 289 10.14 0.29 -18.57
C TYR A 289 10.11 -0.71 -17.42
N TYR A 290 8.94 -1.29 -17.14
CA TYR A 290 8.78 -2.26 -16.05
C TYR A 290 8.16 -3.57 -16.55
N PRO A 291 8.70 -4.74 -16.14
CA PRO A 291 8.23 -6.03 -16.62
C PRO A 291 6.84 -6.39 -16.07
N LEU A 292 5.87 -6.66 -16.93
CA LEU A 292 4.53 -7.09 -16.49
C LEU A 292 4.53 -8.47 -15.80
N SER A 293 5.52 -9.30 -16.09
CA SER A 293 5.69 -10.65 -15.50
C SER A 293 7.16 -11.00 -15.37
N ASN A 294 7.46 -12.01 -14.54
CA ASN A 294 8.80 -12.56 -14.37
C ASN A 294 9.86 -11.53 -13.92
N LEU A 295 9.48 -10.52 -13.12
CA LEU A 295 10.46 -9.65 -12.46
C LEU A 295 11.30 -10.51 -11.51
N ASP A 296 12.61 -10.52 -11.77
CA ASP A 296 13.59 -11.25 -10.96
C ASP A 296 14.27 -10.31 -9.98
N LEU A 297 14.14 -10.61 -8.68
CA LEU A 297 14.80 -9.89 -7.60
C LEU A 297 15.97 -10.68 -7.00
N SER A 298 16.27 -11.88 -7.51
CA SER A 298 17.38 -12.71 -7.05
C SER A 298 18.73 -12.00 -6.99
N PRO A 299 19.09 -11.08 -7.91
CA PRO A 299 20.36 -10.33 -7.81
C PRO A 299 20.49 -9.48 -6.54
N TYR A 300 19.37 -9.10 -5.93
CA TYR A 300 19.32 -8.21 -4.77
C TYR A 300 19.00 -8.94 -3.46
N ILE A 301 18.72 -10.24 -3.50
CA ILE A 301 18.38 -11.06 -2.32
C ILE A 301 19.64 -11.70 -1.74
N TYR A 302 19.75 -11.71 -0.41
CA TYR A 302 20.88 -12.31 0.28
C TYR A 302 21.04 -13.81 -0.09
N PRO A 303 22.27 -14.30 -0.39
CA PRO A 303 22.48 -15.63 -0.99
C PRO A 303 21.95 -16.83 -0.18
N VAL A 304 21.80 -16.67 1.13
CA VAL A 304 21.36 -17.73 2.05
C VAL A 304 19.85 -18.01 1.91
N PHE A 305 19.08 -17.06 1.38
CA PHE A 305 17.62 -17.13 1.31
C PHE A 305 17.08 -17.34 -0.11
N ARG A 306 17.84 -18.00 -1.01
CA ARG A 306 17.47 -18.28 -2.42
C ARG A 306 16.25 -19.21 -2.58
N LYS A 307 15.09 -18.78 -2.09
CA LYS A 307 13.85 -18.94 -2.85
C LYS A 307 13.85 -17.76 -3.81
N ASN A 308 13.67 -18.04 -5.09
CA ASN A 308 13.66 -17.02 -6.14
C ASN A 308 12.20 -16.74 -6.55
N PRO A 309 11.45 -15.95 -5.76
CA PRO A 309 10.12 -15.54 -6.17
C PRO A 309 10.24 -14.67 -7.42
N LYS A 310 9.71 -15.18 -8.53
CA LYS A 310 9.42 -14.34 -9.69
C LYS A 310 8.17 -13.54 -9.39
N TYR A 311 8.22 -12.23 -9.63
CA TYR A 311 7.09 -11.36 -9.40
C TYR A 311 6.37 -11.04 -10.70
N SER A 312 5.04 -10.89 -10.63
CA SER A 312 4.21 -10.40 -11.72
C SER A 312 3.47 -9.14 -11.28
N LEU A 313 3.36 -8.17 -12.19
CA LEU A 313 2.67 -6.92 -11.94
C LEU A 313 1.16 -7.20 -11.82
N CYS A 314 0.54 -6.69 -10.78
CA CYS A 314 -0.90 -6.84 -10.55
C CYS A 314 -1.64 -5.50 -10.48
N ALA A 315 -0.98 -4.41 -10.12
CA ALA A 315 -1.59 -3.08 -10.13
C ALA A 315 -0.56 -1.96 -10.32
N VAL A 316 -1.02 -0.83 -10.84
CA VAL A 316 -0.24 0.39 -11.07
C VAL A 316 -1.06 1.59 -10.64
N VAL A 317 -0.51 2.45 -9.79
CA VAL A 317 -1.03 3.81 -9.61
C VAL A 317 -0.32 4.71 -10.61
N ASN A 318 -1.09 5.37 -11.47
CA ASN A 318 -0.61 6.36 -12.42
C ASN A 318 -0.89 7.76 -11.90
N HIS A 319 -0.01 8.70 -12.17
CA HIS A 319 -0.19 10.11 -11.87
C HIS A 319 0.04 10.97 -13.11
N PHE A 320 -0.93 11.83 -13.44
CA PHE A 320 -0.87 12.81 -14.52
C PHE A 320 -0.80 14.23 -13.95
N GLY A 321 -0.22 15.19 -14.67
CA GLY A 321 -0.06 16.56 -14.17
C GLY A 321 1.03 16.74 -13.11
N TYR A 322 0.89 17.76 -12.26
CA TYR A 322 1.89 18.25 -11.30
C TYR A 322 1.51 17.93 -9.85
N LEU A 323 2.42 18.13 -8.89
CA LEU A 323 2.21 17.79 -7.48
C LEU A 323 1.01 18.52 -6.86
N ASP A 324 0.84 19.82 -7.17
CA ASP A 324 -0.23 20.66 -6.61
C ASP A 324 -1.49 20.71 -7.51
N GLY A 325 -1.51 19.93 -8.59
CA GLY A 325 -2.54 19.97 -9.64
C GLY A 325 -2.33 18.87 -10.68
N GLY A 326 -2.74 17.66 -10.33
CA GLY A 326 -2.64 16.44 -11.12
C GLY A 326 -3.86 15.55 -10.98
N HIS A 327 -3.75 14.29 -11.41
CA HIS A 327 -4.83 13.32 -11.32
C HIS A 327 -4.26 11.91 -11.19
N TYR A 328 -4.86 11.10 -10.32
CA TYR A 328 -4.44 9.72 -10.10
C TYR A 328 -5.46 8.75 -10.70
N MET A 329 -4.96 7.70 -11.35
CA MET A 329 -5.76 6.59 -11.86
C MET A 329 -5.09 5.27 -11.46
N ALA A 330 -5.86 4.20 -11.33
CA ALA A 330 -5.32 2.87 -11.09
C ALA A 330 -5.52 1.96 -12.30
N PHE A 331 -4.46 1.23 -12.69
CA PHE A 331 -4.58 0.11 -13.61
C PHE A 331 -4.41 -1.17 -12.83
N CYS A 332 -5.43 -2.02 -12.78
CA CYS A 332 -5.40 -3.27 -12.02
C CYS A 332 -5.68 -4.47 -12.93
N LYS A 333 -4.95 -5.57 -12.68
CA LYS A 333 -5.20 -6.85 -13.33
C LYS A 333 -6.31 -7.57 -12.58
N HIS A 334 -7.42 -7.85 -13.26
CA HIS A 334 -8.61 -8.38 -12.61
C HIS A 334 -8.49 -9.86 -12.23
N THR A 335 -9.09 -10.22 -11.08
CA THR A 335 -8.90 -11.55 -10.47
C THR A 335 -9.68 -12.71 -11.10
N LEU A 336 -10.50 -12.49 -12.11
CA LEU A 336 -11.20 -13.62 -12.75
C LEU A 336 -10.92 -13.67 -14.25
N THR A 337 -10.93 -12.51 -14.89
CA THR A 337 -10.76 -12.39 -16.34
C THR A 337 -9.31 -12.39 -16.77
N GLN A 338 -8.35 -12.13 -15.87
CA GLN A 338 -6.93 -11.88 -16.19
C GLN A 338 -6.69 -10.65 -17.09
N ASN A 339 -7.73 -9.88 -17.41
CA ASN A 339 -7.62 -8.66 -18.20
C ASN A 339 -7.23 -7.47 -17.32
N TRP A 340 -6.74 -6.41 -17.95
CA TRP A 340 -6.40 -5.16 -17.27
C TRP A 340 -7.55 -4.18 -17.36
N TYR A 341 -7.80 -3.47 -16.26
CA TYR A 341 -8.83 -2.44 -16.19
C TYR A 341 -8.23 -1.15 -15.68
N SER A 342 -8.66 -0.03 -16.27
CA SER A 342 -8.42 1.32 -15.80
C SER A 342 -9.56 1.76 -14.90
N PHE A 343 -9.22 2.23 -13.72
CA PHE A 343 -10.11 2.82 -12.73
C PHE A 343 -9.78 4.31 -12.62
N ASP A 344 -10.67 5.12 -13.17
CA ASP A 344 -10.63 6.58 -13.15
C ASP A 344 -11.80 7.08 -12.30
N ASP A 345 -11.56 7.15 -10.99
CA ASP A 345 -12.61 7.40 -10.00
C ASP A 345 -13.83 6.49 -10.24
N SER A 346 -14.96 7.06 -10.65
CA SER A 346 -16.21 6.34 -10.89
C SER A 346 -16.22 5.53 -12.19
N GLN A 347 -15.30 5.79 -13.11
CA GLN A 347 -15.28 5.14 -14.42
C GLN A 347 -14.34 3.93 -14.40
N VAL A 348 -14.86 2.80 -14.88
CA VAL A 348 -14.09 1.56 -15.05
C VAL A 348 -14.12 1.19 -16.53
N SER A 349 -12.95 0.92 -17.11
CA SER A 349 -12.83 0.50 -18.51
C SER A 349 -11.78 -0.58 -18.67
N GLU A 350 -12.04 -1.58 -19.51
CA GLU A 350 -11.02 -2.55 -19.87
C GLU A 350 -9.94 -1.88 -20.74
N ILE A 351 -8.67 -2.20 -20.49
CA ILE A 351 -7.53 -1.68 -21.25
C ILE A 351 -6.66 -2.85 -21.76
N PRO A 352 -6.07 -2.72 -22.96
CA PRO A 352 -5.14 -3.73 -23.44
C PRO A 352 -3.86 -3.71 -22.62
N GLN A 353 -3.21 -4.87 -22.49
CA GLN A 353 -1.96 -5.03 -21.75
C GLN A 353 -0.85 -4.06 -22.22
N SER A 354 -0.84 -3.69 -23.50
CA SER A 354 0.12 -2.72 -24.06
C SER A 354 0.00 -1.31 -23.46
N SER A 355 -1.19 -0.93 -22.99
CA SER A 355 -1.44 0.38 -22.37
C SER A 355 -1.03 0.46 -20.90
N VAL A 356 -0.76 -0.68 -20.27
CA VAL A 356 -0.35 -0.75 -18.86
C VAL A 356 1.01 -0.10 -18.65
N GLN A 357 1.89 -0.17 -19.65
CA GLN A 357 3.20 0.49 -19.67
C GLN A 357 3.02 1.98 -19.93
N SER A 358 3.27 2.81 -18.92
CA SER A 358 3.04 4.26 -19.02
C SER A 358 4.11 5.07 -18.28
N ALA A 359 4.50 6.21 -18.85
CA ALA A 359 5.35 7.19 -18.17
C ALA A 359 4.67 7.81 -16.93
N ALA A 360 3.34 7.68 -16.82
CA ALA A 360 2.57 8.13 -15.67
C ALA A 360 2.70 7.20 -14.44
N ALA A 361 3.25 5.99 -14.60
CA ALA A 361 3.35 5.02 -13.51
C ALA A 361 4.12 5.59 -12.32
N TYR A 362 3.54 5.50 -11.13
CA TYR A 362 4.04 6.11 -9.90
C TYR A 362 4.26 5.07 -8.79
N LEU A 363 3.28 4.19 -8.57
CA LEU A 363 3.41 3.01 -7.69
C LEU A 363 3.21 1.74 -8.52
N LEU A 364 4.08 0.75 -8.35
CA LEU A 364 4.00 -0.54 -9.02
C LEU A 364 3.79 -1.65 -7.97
N PHE A 365 2.71 -2.41 -8.10
CA PHE A 365 2.37 -3.51 -7.20
C PHE A 365 2.68 -4.83 -7.89
N TYR A 366 3.53 -5.62 -7.26
CA TYR A 366 4.00 -6.91 -7.76
C TYR A 366 3.68 -8.02 -6.76
N THR A 367 3.26 -9.17 -7.25
CA THR A 367 3.01 -10.36 -6.43
C THR A 367 3.88 -11.54 -6.84
N CYS A 368 4.41 -12.29 -5.87
CA CYS A 368 5.08 -13.56 -6.12
C CYS A 368 4.17 -14.78 -5.95
N LYS A 369 2.91 -14.57 -5.53
CA LYS A 369 1.93 -15.65 -5.46
C LYS A 369 1.27 -15.80 -6.82
N ALA A 370 1.18 -17.06 -7.26
CA ALA A 370 0.25 -17.39 -8.31
C ALA A 370 -1.15 -16.99 -7.86
N PHE A 371 -1.85 -16.38 -8.78
CA PHE A 371 -3.21 -15.92 -8.61
C PHE A 371 -4.16 -17.06 -8.23
N SER A 372 -5.01 -16.83 -7.22
CA SER A 372 -6.08 -17.76 -6.84
C SER A 372 -7.41 -17.04 -6.82
N VAL A 373 -8.43 -17.67 -7.40
CA VAL A 373 -9.81 -17.18 -7.37
C VAL A 373 -10.31 -17.20 -5.92
N PRO A 374 -10.94 -16.12 -5.41
CA PRO A 374 -11.58 -16.12 -4.10
C PRO A 374 -12.64 -17.23 -4.01
N THR A 375 -12.38 -18.25 -3.20
CA THR A 375 -13.39 -19.27 -2.92
C THR A 375 -14.43 -18.68 -1.98
N LYS A 376 -15.70 -18.60 -2.41
CA LYS A 376 -16.81 -18.30 -1.50
C LYS A 376 -16.78 -19.32 -0.36
N PRO A 377 -16.87 -18.91 0.92
CA PRO A 377 -16.90 -19.85 2.02
C PRO A 377 -18.16 -20.73 1.88
N HIS A 378 -17.96 -22.04 1.87
CA HIS A 378 -19.07 -22.98 2.04
C HIS A 378 -19.73 -22.67 3.39
N LYS A 379 -21.01 -22.28 3.37
CA LYS A 379 -21.84 -22.29 4.57
C LYS A 379 -22.00 -23.77 4.96
N TYR A 380 -21.34 -24.17 6.05
CA TYR A 380 -21.58 -25.45 6.71
C TYR A 380 -22.78 -25.33 7.64
#